data_AF-A0AA42UK87-F1
#
_entry.id   AF-A0AA42UK87-F1
#
_cell.length_a   1.000
_cell.length_b   1.000
_cell.length_c   1.000
_cell.angle_alpha   90.00
_cell.angle_beta   90.00
_cell.angle_gamma   90.00
#
_symmetry.space_group_name_H-M   'P 1'
#
loop_
_entity.id
_entity.type
_entity.pdbx_description
1 polymer ?
#
loop_
_entity_poly.entity_id
_entity_poly.type
_entity_poly.pdbx_seq_one_letter_code
_entity_poly.pdbx_strand_id
1 'polypeptide(L)' 'MKVYDKNKVLEVSRALFYEKYPDADCFVLTGSQLEEEFVSIVSDIDILIIDSNLSGVSSEGMFYKGY' A
#
# COMPACT_ATOMS: atom_id res chain seq x y z
N MET A 1 -14.25 -4.83 19.31
CA MET A 1 -13.88 -4.29 17.97
C MET A 1 -12.81 -5.22 17.40
N LYS A 2 -12.95 -5.73 16.17
CA LYS A 2 -11.90 -6.56 15.55
C LYS A 2 -10.85 -5.63 14.94
N VAL A 3 -9.59 -5.86 15.30
CA VAL A 3 -8.44 -5.10 14.81
C VAL A 3 -7.63 -6.03 13.89
N TYR A 4 -7.14 -5.54 12.74
CA TYR A 4 -6.20 -6.31 11.93
C TYR A 4 -4.84 -6.43 12.63
N ASP A 5 -4.22 -7.58 12.48
CA ASP A 5 -2.81 -7.76 12.85
C ASP A 5 -1.93 -6.93 11.90
N LYS A 6 -1.21 -5.94 12.45
CA LYS A 6 -0.30 -5.07 11.70
C LYS A 6 0.74 -5.86 10.90
N ASN A 7 1.22 -6.99 11.42
CA ASN A 7 2.16 -7.86 10.70
C ASN A 7 1.49 -8.50 9.48
N LYS A 8 0.22 -8.88 9.60
CA LYS A 8 -0.54 -9.44 8.47
C LYS A 8 -0.82 -8.38 7.40
N VAL A 9 -1.15 -7.15 7.81
CA VAL A 9 -1.30 -6.02 6.89
C VAL A 9 0.01 -5.79 6.14
N LEU A 10 1.14 -5.70 6.84
CA LEU A 10 2.46 -5.53 6.23
C LEU A 10 2.81 -6.66 5.25
N GLU A 11 2.52 -7.91 5.59
CA GLU A 11 2.75 -9.08 4.73
C GLU A 11 1.97 -8.97 3.41
N VAL A 12 0.67 -8.69 3.50
CA VAL A 12 -0.21 -8.56 2.32
C VAL A 12 0.19 -7.36 1.46
N SER A 13 0.42 -6.21 2.08
CA SER A 13 0.87 -4.99 1.38
C SER A 13 2.19 -5.21 0.66
N ARG A 14 3.14 -5.91 1.28
CA ARG A 14 4.43 -6.25 0.66
C ARG A 14 4.26 -7.17 -0.55
N ALA A 15 3.40 -8.17 -0.46
CA ALA A 15 3.14 -9.09 -1.57
C ALA A 15 2.54 -8.35 -2.78
N LEU A 16 1.53 -7.50 -2.55
CA LEU A 16 0.90 -6.67 -3.59
C LEU A 16 1.89 -5.68 -4.21
N PHE A 17 2.74 -5.06 -3.39
CA PHE A 17 3.79 -4.15 -3.85
C PHE A 17 4.72 -4.83 -4.86
N TYR A 18 5.30 -5.97 -4.52
CA TYR A 18 6.22 -6.66 -5.44
C TYR A 18 5.54 -7.20 -6.70
N GLU A 19 4.26 -7.58 -6.62
CA GLU A 19 3.52 -8.04 -7.78
C GLU A 19 3.20 -6.90 -8.76
N LYS A 20 2.75 -5.76 -8.25
CA LYS A 20 2.24 -4.65 -9.09
C LYS A 20 3.30 -3.60 -9.43
N TYR A 21 4.32 -3.45 -8.60
CA TYR A 21 5.35 -2.40 -8.70
C TYR A 21 6.75 -3.00 -8.52
N PRO A 22 7.17 -3.93 -9.40
CA PRO A 22 8.46 -4.63 -9.26
C PRO A 22 9.68 -3.70 -9.36
N ASP A 23 9.52 -2.54 -9.99
CA ASP A 23 10.60 -1.56 -10.22
C ASP A 23 10.60 -0.40 -9.20
N ALA A 24 9.64 -0.40 -8.25
CA ALA A 24 9.59 0.64 -7.23
C ALA A 24 10.65 0.41 -6.15
N ASP A 25 11.22 1.50 -5.64
CA ASP A 25 12.32 1.44 -4.66
C ASP A 25 11.84 1.02 -3.28
N CYS A 26 10.66 1.51 -2.88
CA CYS A 26 10.07 1.16 -1.60
C CYS A 26 8.57 1.46 -1.53
N PHE A 27 7.94 0.91 -0.49
CA PHE A 27 6.59 1.30 -0.06
C PHE A 27 6.57 1.58 1.44
N VAL A 28 5.63 2.42 1.85
CA VAL A 28 5.41 2.79 3.25
C VAL A 28 3.91 2.70 3.53
N LEU A 29 3.53 2.04 4.63
CA LEU A 29 2.17 2.13 5.14
C LEU A 29 1.95 3.53 5.74
N THR A 30 0.86 4.18 5.36
CA THR A 30 0.54 5.54 5.82
C THR A 30 -0.80 5.57 6.53
N GLY A 31 -1.36 6.75 6.77
CA GLY A 31 -2.72 6.89 7.29
C GLY A 31 -2.90 6.23 8.67
N SER A 32 -4.05 5.60 8.85
CA SER A 32 -4.48 5.02 10.13
C SER A 32 -3.62 3.82 10.58
N GLN A 33 -2.82 3.25 9.67
CA GLN A 33 -1.89 2.15 9.96
C GLN A 33 -0.64 2.58 10.75
N LEU A 34 -0.45 3.89 10.94
CA LEU A 34 0.62 4.45 11.76
C LEU A 34 0.28 4.46 13.26
N GLU A 35 -1.01 4.32 13.62
CA GLU A 35 -1.45 4.34 15.02
C GLU A 35 -1.22 2.98 15.70
N GLU A 36 -0.94 2.98 17.01
CA GLU A 36 -0.63 1.75 17.78
C GLU A 36 -1.87 0.86 17.99
N GLU A 37 -3.07 1.45 18.08
CA GLU A 37 -4.30 0.74 18.44
C GLU A 37 -5.32 0.61 17.30
N PHE A 38 -4.93 0.91 16.06
CA PHE A 38 -5.90 1.04 14.99
C PHE A 38 -5.53 0.26 13.73
N VAL A 39 -6.36 -0.74 13.44
CA VAL A 39 -6.84 -1.04 12.08
C VAL A 39 -8.20 -1.75 12.28
N SER A 40 -9.29 -1.01 12.32
CA SER A 40 -10.63 -1.63 12.33
C SER A 40 -10.82 -2.44 11.04
N ILE A 41 -11.63 -3.51 11.06
CA ILE A 41 -11.87 -4.31 9.85
C ILE A 41 -12.45 -3.51 8.66
N VAL A 42 -13.07 -2.37 8.96
CA VAL A 42 -13.67 -1.45 7.97
C VAL A 42 -12.72 -0.34 7.51
N SER A 43 -11.47 -0.30 8.01
CA SER A 43 -10.49 0.71 7.63
C SER A 43 -9.84 0.33 6.31
N ASP A 44 -9.73 1.31 5.41
CA ASP A 44 -8.93 1.20 4.19
C ASP A 44 -7.44 1.08 4.51
N ILE A 45 -6.65 0.47 3.62
CA ILE A 45 -5.20 0.34 3.75
C ILE A 45 -4.53 1.41 2.88
N ASP A 46 -3.86 2.37 3.51
CA ASP A 46 -3.14 3.43 2.82
C ASP A 46 -1.68 3.05 2.59
N ILE A 47 -1.23 3.10 1.33
CA ILE A 47 0.15 2.79 0.93
C ILE A 47 0.70 3.93 0.08
N LEU A 48 1.85 4.46 0.48
CA LEU A 48 2.69 5.32 -0.35
C LEU A 48 3.75 4.46 -1.05
N ILE A 49 3.88 4.62 -2.37
CA ILE A 49 4.88 3.94 -3.19
C ILE A 49 5.86 4.99 -3.71
N ILE A 50 7.16 4.70 -3.58
CA ILE A 50 8.23 5.55 -4.12
C ILE A 50 8.89 4.78 -5.25
N ASP A 51 8.85 5.38 -6.44
CA ASP A 51 9.43 4.86 -7.66
C ASP A 51 10.29 5.97 -8.30
N SER A 52 11.61 5.83 -8.18
CA SER A 52 12.60 6.75 -8.74
C SER A 52 12.67 6.72 -10.26
N ASN A 53 12.19 5.64 -10.89
CA ASN A 53 12.09 5.52 -12.34
C ASN A 53 10.83 6.18 -12.89
N LEU A 54 9.92 6.65 -12.02
CA LEU A 54 8.62 7.23 -12.40
C LEU A 54 7.82 6.32 -13.34
N SER A 55 8.06 5.00 -13.30
CA SER A 55 7.49 4.01 -14.22
C SER A 55 5.96 3.92 -14.11
N GLY A 56 5.41 4.34 -12.97
CA GLY A 56 3.96 4.48 -12.72
C GLY A 56 3.37 5.88 -12.96
N VAL A 57 4.17 6.89 -13.33
CA VAL A 57 3.70 8.28 -13.54
C VAL A 57 3.40 8.50 -15.01
N SER A 58 2.13 8.34 -15.36
CA SER A 58 1.57 8.83 -16.62
C SER A 58 1.09 10.28 -16.46
N SER A 59 1.21 11.10 -17.51
CA SER A 59 0.60 12.44 -17.57
C SER A 59 -0.93 12.42 -17.43
N GLU A 60 -1.54 11.24 -17.52
CA GLU A 60 -2.98 11.01 -17.31
C GLU A 60 -3.33 10.55 -15.87
N GLY A 61 -2.34 10.43 -14.97
CA GLY A 61 -2.50 9.85 -13.62
C GLY A 61 -2.24 8.33 -13.59
N MET A 62 -2.22 7.72 -12.39
CA MET A 62 -2.04 6.27 -12.26
C MET A 62 -3.16 5.52 -12.99
N PHE A 63 -2.80 4.80 -14.05
CA PHE A 63 -3.74 3.97 -14.81
C PHE A 63 -4.17 2.76 -13.97
N TYR A 64 -5.33 2.87 -13.33
CA TYR A 64 -5.98 1.72 -12.70
C TYR A 64 -6.60 0.84 -13.80
N LYS A 65 -5.90 -0.21 -14.23
CA LYS A 65 -6.53 -1.32 -14.97
C LYS A 65 -7.18 -2.23 -13.93
N GLY A 66 -8.47 -2.00 -13.68
CA GLY A 66 -9.27 -2.84 -12.80
C GLY A 66 -9.22 -4.30 -13.24
N TYR A 67 -9.08 -5.19 -12.25
CA TYR A 67 -9.44 -6.60 -12.37
C TYR A 67 -10.86 -6.80 -11.89
#